data_AF-A0A924BCT1-F1
#
_entry.id   AF-A0A924BCT1-F1
#
_cell.length_a   1.000
_cell.length_b   1.000
_cell.length_c   1.000
_cell.angle_alpha   90.00
_cell.angle_beta   90.00
_cell.angle_gamma   90.00
#
_symmetry.space_group_name_H-M   'P 1'
#
loop_
_entity.id
_entity.type
_entity.pdbx_description
1 polymer ?
#
loop_
_entity_poly.entity_id
_entity_poly.type
_entity_poly.pdbx_seq_one_letter_code
_entity_poly.pdbx_strand_id
1 'polypeptide(L)'
;MSMTDDTGNRPCIAALLGDPSGVGPEMAVKLLARAVNRVAARVLLIADPAVLAAGEQIAGERLAPLIVSRLEDVRFEPGRVTLLARDFMAGRPPALGESNEASGRASMQALELATDAVRCGVA
;
A
#
# COMPACT_ATOMS: atom_id res chain seq x y z
N MET A 1 4.42 4.93 -32.44
CA MET A 1 5.04 4.06 -31.41
C MET A 1 3.90 3.32 -30.74
N SER A 2 3.66 2.06 -31.14
CA SER A 2 2.49 1.31 -30.71
C SER A 2 2.74 0.77 -29.29
N MET A 3 2.04 1.32 -28.29
CA MET A 3 1.94 0.72 -26.95
C MET A 3 1.04 -0.51 -27.08
N THR A 4 1.64 -1.65 -27.37
CA THR A 4 0.96 -2.93 -27.24
C THR A 4 0.69 -3.19 -25.76
N ASP A 5 -0.57 -3.50 -25.49
CA ASP A 5 -1.17 -3.89 -24.24
C ASP A 5 -0.42 -5.07 -23.58
N ASP A 6 0.51 -4.79 -22.65
CA ASP A 6 1.19 -5.81 -21.81
C ASP A 6 0.34 -6.10 -20.57
N THR A 7 -0.79 -6.76 -20.81
CA THR A 7 -1.70 -7.23 -19.76
C THR A 7 -1.26 -8.58 -19.16
N GLY A 8 -0.21 -9.21 -19.67
CA GLY A 8 0.17 -10.58 -19.31
C GLY A 8 1.37 -10.74 -18.37
N ASN A 9 2.36 -9.83 -18.34
CA ASN A 9 3.69 -10.20 -17.81
C ASN A 9 4.25 -9.30 -16.68
N ARG A 10 3.44 -8.43 -16.08
CA ARG A 10 3.89 -7.57 -14.97
C ARG A 10 3.72 -8.25 -13.61
N PRO A 11 4.77 -8.27 -12.76
CA PRO A 11 4.68 -8.88 -11.44
C PRO A 11 3.60 -8.18 -10.61
N CYS A 12 2.88 -8.99 -9.84
CA CYS A 12 2.07 -8.48 -8.74
C CYS A 12 2.95 -8.38 -7.50
N ILE A 13 2.87 -7.25 -6.79
CA ILE A 13 3.65 -7.01 -5.58
C ILE A 13 2.71 -6.55 -4.48
N ALA A 14 2.64 -7.32 -3.40
CA ALA A 14 2.08 -6.86 -2.14
C ALA A 14 3.10 -5.93 -1.46
N ALA A 15 2.70 -4.68 -1.22
CA ALA A 15 3.51 -3.67 -0.54
C ALA A 15 2.87 -3.31 0.80
N LEU A 16 3.71 -3.08 1.80
CA LEU A 16 3.34 -2.65 3.15
C LEU A 16 3.98 -1.29 3.44
N LEU A 17 3.35 -0.51 4.32
CA LEU A 17 3.96 0.73 4.83
C LEU A 17 4.96 0.49 5.97
N GLY A 18 4.98 -0.72 6.54
CA GLY A 18 5.77 -1.03 7.73
C GLY A 18 5.20 -0.34 8.97
N ASP A 19 6.10 0.12 9.85
CA ASP A 19 5.74 0.82 11.08
C ASP A 19 5.05 2.17 10.79
N PRO A 20 3.78 2.35 11.22
CA PRO A 20 3.07 3.62 11.09
C PRO A 20 3.79 4.85 11.65
N SER A 21 4.59 4.67 12.70
CA SER A 21 5.38 5.71 13.37
C SER A 21 6.75 5.91 12.74
N GLY A 22 7.17 5.02 11.85
CA GLY A 22 8.45 5.09 11.14
C GLY A 22 8.37 5.89 9.84
N VAL A 23 9.42 5.76 9.02
CA VAL A 23 9.56 6.47 7.73
C VAL A 23 8.99 5.72 6.52
N GLY A 24 8.55 4.49 6.75
CA GLY A 24 8.02 3.61 5.70
C GLY A 24 6.83 4.21 4.94
N PRO A 25 5.85 4.86 5.61
CA PRO A 25 4.73 5.51 4.94
C PRO A 25 5.14 6.53 3.87
N GLU A 26 6.00 7.50 4.19
CA GLU A 26 6.40 8.53 3.23
C GLU A 26 7.34 7.99 2.14
N MET A 27 8.16 6.98 2.46
CA MET A 27 9.02 6.32 1.46
C MET A 27 8.18 5.57 0.43
N ALA A 28 7.17 4.82 0.89
CA ALA A 28 6.24 4.12 0.01
C ALA A 28 5.45 5.10 -0.87
N VAL A 29 4.99 6.22 -0.32
CA VAL A 29 4.32 7.25 -1.13
C VAL A 29 5.26 7.83 -2.19
N LYS A 30 6.47 8.24 -1.83
CA LYS A 30 7.45 8.78 -2.81
C LYS A 30 7.79 7.77 -3.90
N LEU A 31 7.93 6.49 -3.53
CA LEU A 31 8.14 5.40 -4.48
C LEU A 31 6.94 5.28 -5.43
N LEU A 32 5.73 5.20 -4.88
CA LEU A 32 4.52 4.93 -5.65
C LEU A 32 4.01 6.15 -6.42
N ALA A 33 4.41 7.38 -6.08
CA ALA A 33 4.10 8.60 -6.83
C ALA A 33 4.80 8.62 -8.21
N ARG A 34 5.91 7.90 -8.36
CA ARG A 34 6.63 7.78 -9.63
C ARG A 34 5.88 6.85 -10.59
N ALA A 35 5.38 7.41 -11.71
CA ALA A 35 4.61 6.66 -12.70
C ALA A 35 5.35 5.41 -13.23
N VAL A 36 6.67 5.48 -13.39
CA VAL A 36 7.51 4.33 -13.83
C VAL A 36 7.34 3.10 -12.93
N ASN A 37 7.19 3.30 -11.62
CA ASN A 37 7.02 2.20 -10.67
C ASN A 37 5.62 1.56 -10.78
N ARG A 38 4.58 2.39 -11.00
CA ARG A 38 3.20 1.91 -11.23
C ARG A 38 3.00 1.27 -12.60
N VAL A 39 3.86 1.60 -13.57
CA VAL A 39 3.90 0.95 -14.88
C VAL A 39 4.62 -0.40 -14.77
N ALA A 40 5.73 -0.49 -14.03
CA ALA A 40 6.55 -1.69 -13.94
C ALA A 40 5.89 -2.86 -13.18
N ALA A 41 5.00 -2.59 -12.23
CA ALA A 41 4.34 -3.63 -11.43
C ALA A 41 2.87 -3.31 -11.13
N ARG A 42 2.08 -4.36 -10.91
CA ARG A 42 0.75 -4.25 -10.29
C ARG A 42 0.95 -4.23 -8.77
N VAL A 43 0.66 -3.11 -8.12
CA VAL A 43 0.92 -2.96 -6.69
C VAL A 43 -0.37 -3.06 -5.89
N LEU A 44 -0.42 -4.05 -5.00
CA LEU A 44 -1.41 -4.16 -3.94
C LEU A 44 -0.78 -3.56 -2.67
N LEU A 45 -1.17 -2.34 -2.33
CA LEU A 45 -0.81 -1.72 -1.06
C LEU A 45 -1.79 -2.20 0.02
N ILE A 46 -1.29 -2.80 1.09
CA ILE A 46 -2.09 -3.18 2.27
C ILE A 46 -1.71 -2.23 3.39
N ALA A 47 -2.65 -1.35 3.75
CA ALA A 47 -2.33 -0.26 4.65
C ALA A 47 -3.56 0.29 5.37
N ASP A 48 -3.28 0.98 6.46
CA ASP A 48 -4.23 1.85 7.13
C ASP A 48 -4.36 3.19 6.39
N PRO A 49 -5.59 3.64 6.05
CA PRO A 49 -5.81 4.92 5.39
C PRO A 49 -5.25 6.13 6.14
N ALA A 50 -5.30 6.15 7.48
CA ALA A 50 -4.75 7.25 8.28
C ALA A 50 -3.22 7.28 8.19
N VAL A 51 -2.57 6.12 8.14
CA VAL A 51 -1.12 5.99 8.00
C VAL A 51 -0.68 6.38 6.59
N LEU A 52 -1.43 5.96 5.55
CA LEU A 52 -1.18 6.40 4.19
C LEU A 52 -1.36 7.93 4.07
N ALA A 53 -2.42 8.49 4.64
CA ALA A 53 -2.67 9.93 4.61
C ALA A 53 -1.55 10.73 5.29
N ALA A 54 -1.02 10.24 6.41
CA ALA A 54 0.14 10.83 7.08
C ALA A 54 1.40 10.77 6.19
N GLY A 55 1.68 9.61 5.59
CA GLY A 55 2.79 9.45 4.65
C GLY A 55 2.67 10.36 3.42
N GLU A 56 1.46 10.52 2.89
CA GLU A 56 1.17 11.44 1.77
C GLU A 56 1.38 12.92 2.16
N GLN A 57 0.96 13.31 3.37
CA GLN A 57 1.20 14.66 3.87
C GLN A 57 2.70 14.97 4.01
N ILE A 58 3.49 14.03 4.55
CA ILE A 58 4.94 14.19 4.71
C ILE A 58 5.65 14.17 3.35
N ALA A 59 5.20 13.32 2.42
CA ALA A 59 5.78 13.21 1.09
C ALA A 59 5.45 14.40 0.19
N GLY A 60 4.35 15.13 0.45
CA GLY A 60 3.86 16.19 -0.43
C GLY A 60 3.22 15.64 -1.72
N GLU A 61 2.75 14.39 -1.70
CA GLU A 61 2.28 13.64 -2.86
C GLU A 61 0.92 12.98 -2.55
N ARG A 62 0.11 12.70 -3.58
CA ARG A 62 -1.16 11.98 -3.44
C ARG A 62 -1.22 10.81 -4.41
N LEU A 63 -1.46 9.60 -3.91
CA LEU A 63 -1.49 8.39 -4.73
C LEU A 63 -2.85 8.14 -5.41
N ALA A 64 -3.94 8.69 -4.86
CA ALA A 64 -5.32 8.46 -5.32
C ALA A 64 -5.61 6.96 -5.64
N PRO A 65 -5.35 6.04 -4.70
CA PRO A 65 -5.39 4.61 -4.97
C PRO A 65 -6.81 4.12 -5.28
N LEU A 66 -6.89 2.98 -5.95
CA LEU A 66 -8.11 2.20 -6.11
C LEU A 66 -8.40 1.48 -4.79
N ILE A 67 -9.39 1.95 -4.04
CA ILE A 67 -9.68 1.41 -2.71
C ILE A 67 -10.57 0.17 -2.80
N VAL A 68 -10.17 -0.89 -2.10
CA VAL A 68 -10.93 -2.13 -1.93
C VAL A 68 -10.95 -2.53 -0.46
N SER A 69 -11.99 -3.28 -0.06
CA SER A 69 -12.21 -3.66 1.34
C SER A 69 -12.05 -5.14 1.60
N ARG A 70 -11.93 -5.99 0.58
CA ARG A 70 -11.71 -7.44 0.73
C ARG A 70 -10.71 -7.95 -0.28
N LEU A 71 -10.08 -9.07 0.04
CA LEU A 71 -9.14 -9.73 -0.87
C LEU A 71 -9.83 -10.16 -2.18
N GLU A 72 -11.08 -10.62 -2.10
CA GLU A 72 -11.91 -10.97 -3.25
C GLU A 72 -12.21 -9.79 -4.18
N ASP A 73 -12.12 -8.55 -3.68
CA ASP A 73 -12.39 -7.33 -4.46
C ASP A 73 -11.13 -6.77 -5.15
N VAL A 74 -9.96 -7.37 -4.90
CA VAL A 74 -8.69 -6.89 -5.43
C VAL A 74 -8.72 -6.97 -6.96
N ARG A 75 -8.54 -5.80 -7.57
CA ARG A 75 -8.40 -5.62 -9.00
C ARG A 75 -7.33 -4.56 -9.26
N PHE A 76 -6.80 -4.50 -10.48
CA PHE A 76 -5.75 -3.54 -10.83
C PHE A 76 -6.19 -2.68 -12.01
N GLU A 77 -5.92 -1.38 -11.92
CA GLU A 77 -6.17 -0.41 -13.00
C GLU A 77 -4.82 0.17 -13.47
N PRO A 78 -4.61 0.35 -14.79
CA PRO A 78 -3.38 0.93 -15.31
C PRO A 78 -3.01 2.25 -14.63
N GLY A 79 -1.76 2.36 -14.17
CA GLY A 79 -1.24 3.57 -13.55
C GLY A 79 -1.78 3.88 -12.15
N ARG A 80 -2.55 2.98 -11.51
CA ARG A 80 -3.04 3.15 -10.14
C ARG A 80 -2.51 2.07 -9.21
N VAL A 81 -2.33 2.43 -7.96
CA VAL A 81 -2.10 1.48 -6.86
C VAL A 81 -3.46 0.98 -6.38
N THR A 82 -3.58 -0.30 -6.09
CA THR A 82 -4.76 -0.84 -5.41
C THR A 82 -4.50 -0.85 -3.91
N LEU A 83 -5.35 -0.19 -3.13
CA LEU A 83 -5.27 -0.14 -1.68
C LEU A 83 -6.29 -1.12 -1.07
N LEU A 84 -5.81 -2.18 -0.44
CA LEU A 84 -6.62 -2.96 0.50
C LEU A 84 -6.61 -2.24 1.86
N ALA A 85 -7.65 -1.45 2.09
CA ALA A 85 -7.75 -0.60 3.28
C ALA A 85 -8.13 -1.42 4.52
N ARG A 86 -7.39 -1.24 5.62
CA ARG A 86 -7.69 -1.84 6.92
C ARG A 86 -7.43 -0.86 8.04
N ASP A 87 -8.35 -0.72 8.97
CA ASP A 87 -8.20 0.16 10.13
C ASP A 87 -7.34 -0.52 11.21
N PHE A 88 -6.02 -0.54 11.00
CA PHE A 88 -5.06 -1.13 11.94
C PHE A 88 -4.78 -0.23 13.14
N MET A 89 -4.96 1.08 12.99
CA MET A 89 -4.72 2.08 14.03
C MET A 89 -5.98 2.43 14.84
N ALA A 90 -7.13 1.83 14.52
CA ALA A 90 -8.42 2.08 15.14
C ALA A 90 -8.82 3.58 15.05
N GLY A 91 -8.65 4.16 13.87
CA GLY A 91 -8.97 5.56 13.56
C GLY A 91 -8.00 6.59 14.14
N ARG A 92 -6.89 6.16 14.78
CA ARG A 92 -5.92 7.07 15.39
C ARG A 92 -4.79 7.41 14.43
N PRO A 93 -4.32 8.68 14.41
CA PRO A 93 -3.12 9.02 13.67
C PRO A 93 -1.88 8.37 14.32
N PRO A 94 -0.83 8.07 13.54
CA PRO A 94 0.42 7.54 14.09
C PRO A 94 1.18 8.60 14.90
N ALA A 95 1.80 8.18 16.01
CA ALA A 95 2.74 8.99 16.77
C ALA A 95 4.14 8.87 16.14
N LEU A 96 4.51 9.84 15.30
CA LEU A 96 5.73 9.78 14.49
C LEU A 96 7.01 9.82 15.34
N GLY A 97 7.97 8.97 15.01
CA GLY A 97 9.27 8.90 15.70
C GLY A 97 9.22 8.22 17.07
N GLU A 98 8.07 7.70 17.49
CA GLU A 98 7.87 7.04 18.77
C GLU A 98 7.68 5.53 18.61
N SER A 99 8.51 4.74 19.28
CA SER A 99 8.29 3.30 19.38
C SER A 99 7.11 3.02 20.32
N ASN A 100 6.05 2.41 19.79
CA ASN A 100 4.83 2.16 20.55
C ASN A 100 4.14 0.85 20.12
N GLU A 101 3.32 0.32 21.02
CA GLU A 101 2.64 -0.96 20.81
C GLU A 101 1.62 -0.93 19.66
N ALA A 102 0.91 0.19 19.47
CA ALA A 102 -0.12 0.31 18.46
C ALA A 102 0.48 0.19 17.04
N SER A 103 1.57 0.91 16.78
CA SER A 103 2.28 0.85 15.50
C SER A 103 2.93 -0.52 15.25
N GLY A 104 3.52 -1.13 16.29
CA GLY A 104 4.05 -2.50 16.19
C GLY A 104 2.98 -3.54 15.86
N ARG A 105 1.83 -3.46 16.54
CA ARG A 105 0.67 -4.33 16.28
C ARG A 105 0.13 -4.14 14.85
N ALA A 106 -0.05 -2.89 14.42
CA ALA A 106 -0.51 -2.58 13.08
C ALA A 106 0.41 -3.14 11.99
N SER A 107 1.73 -3.04 12.20
CA SER A 107 2.74 -3.59 11.29
C SER A 107 2.62 -5.10 11.13
N MET A 108 2.44 -5.82 12.24
CA MET A 108 2.28 -7.27 12.24
C MET A 108 0.96 -7.71 11.59
N GLN A 109 -0.14 -7.03 11.90
CA GLN A 109 -1.44 -7.32 11.27
C GLN A 109 -1.42 -7.09 9.75
N ALA A 110 -0.72 -6.05 9.30
CA ALA A 110 -0.53 -5.81 7.87
C ALA A 110 0.31 -6.91 7.21
N LEU A 111 1.37 -7.39 7.88
CA LEU A 111 2.21 -8.48 7.41
C LEU A 111 1.46 -9.82 7.32
N GLU A 112 0.63 -10.13 8.32
CA GLU A 112 -0.26 -11.30 8.31
C GLU A 112 -1.19 -11.26 7.10
N LEU A 113 -1.88 -10.14 6.89
CA LEU A 113 -2.80 -9.99 5.75
C LEU A 113 -2.08 -10.04 4.39
N ALA A 114 -0.86 -9.50 4.28
CA ALA A 114 -0.05 -9.64 3.07
C ALA A 114 0.33 -11.10 2.80
N THR A 115 0.68 -11.83 3.86
CA THR A 115 1.00 -13.26 3.74
C THR A 115 -0.22 -14.05 3.26
N ASP A 116 -1.40 -13.74 3.78
CA ASP A 116 -2.65 -14.36 3.32
C ASP A 116 -2.97 -14.01 1.86
N ALA A 117 -2.78 -12.76 1.45
CA ALA A 117 -2.96 -12.34 0.07
C ALA A 117 -2.08 -13.16 -0.89
N VAL A 118 -0.81 -13.37 -0.53
CA VAL A 118 0.13 -14.18 -1.33
C VAL A 118 -0.25 -15.66 -1.33
N ARG A 119 -0.59 -16.22 -0.16
CA ARG A 119 -1.01 -17.64 -0.05
C ARG A 119 -2.26 -17.95 -0.85
N CYS A 120 -3.20 -17.00 -0.95
CA CYS A 120 -4.42 -17.14 -1.73
C CYS A 120 -4.24 -16.83 -3.22
N GLY A 121 -3.03 -16.48 -3.69
CA GLY A 121 -2.75 -16.14 -5.08
C GLY A 121 -3.34 -14.82 -5.55
N VAL A 122 -3.70 -13.93 -4.62
CA VAL A 122 -4.19 -12.57 -4.92
C VAL A 122 -3.03 -11.66 -5.33
N ALA A 123 -1.86 -11.86 -4.70
CA ALA A 123 -0.62 -11.15 -4.99
C ALA A 123 0.55 -12.10 -5.20
#